data_AF-A0A543KU07-F1
#
_entry.id   AF-A0A543KU07-F1
#
_cell.length_a   1.000
_cell.length_b   1.000
_cell.length_c   1.000
_cell.angle_alpha   90.00
_cell.angle_beta   90.00
_cell.angle_gamma   90.00
#
_symmetry.space_group_name_H-M   'P 1'
#
loop_
_entity.id
_entity.type
_entity.pdbx_description
1 polymer ?
#
loop_
_entity_poly.entity_id
_entity_poly.type
_entity_poly.pdbx_seq_one_letter_code
_entity_poly.pdbx_strand_id
1 'polypeptide(L)'
;MKGDPLYQARRTLHTGDKLLTDRQRSRLEALFAAEEHVEVEATWGIYQRMIAAYREPDKKLGKQMMQAVIDAVSTGVPAALVEIRKLGRTLKQRAADVLAFFDRPGTSNGPTEAINGRLEHLRGSALGFRNLTNYIARSLLEAGGFRPQLHP
;
A
#
# COMPACT_ATOMS: atom_id res chain seq x y z
N MET A 1 12.28 1.08 22.05
CA MET A 1 12.47 1.38 20.61
C MET A 1 13.91 1.64 20.22
N LYS A 2 14.71 2.44 20.96
CA LYS A 2 16.14 2.56 20.68
C LYS A 2 16.81 1.20 20.94
N GLY A 3 17.48 0.63 19.93
CA GLY A 3 18.11 -0.69 20.02
C GLY A 3 17.34 -1.85 19.38
N ASP A 4 16.05 -1.68 19.08
CA ASP A 4 15.23 -2.73 18.43
C ASP A 4 15.71 -2.95 16.96
N PRO A 5 16.09 -4.19 16.58
CA PRO A 5 16.58 -4.50 15.23
C PRO A 5 15.57 -4.17 14.11
N LEU A 6 14.28 -4.46 14.30
CA LEU A 6 13.23 -4.17 13.33
C LEU A 6 13.01 -2.66 13.19
N TYR A 7 13.02 -1.94 14.31
CA TYR A 7 12.89 -0.48 14.30
C TYR A 7 14.06 0.17 13.54
N GLN A 8 15.28 -0.36 13.70
CA GLN A 8 16.46 0.12 12.97
C GLN A 8 16.38 -0.21 11.47
N ALA A 9 15.85 -1.39 11.12
CA ALA A 9 15.73 -1.85 9.74
C ALA A 9 14.52 -1.29 8.99
N ARG A 10 13.57 -0.61 9.66
CA ARG A 10 12.28 -0.16 9.10
C ARG A 10 12.37 0.49 7.71
N ARG A 11 13.36 1.36 7.48
CA ARG A 11 13.52 2.05 6.19
C ARG A 11 13.94 1.05 5.10
N THR A 12 14.91 0.19 5.42
CA THR A 12 15.40 -0.86 4.53
C THR A 12 14.30 -1.86 4.19
N LEU A 13 13.47 -2.25 5.17
CA LEU A 13 12.32 -3.14 4.97
C LEU A 13 11.30 -2.57 3.95
N HIS A 14 11.14 -1.24 3.89
CA HIS A 14 10.24 -0.62 2.92
C HIS A 14 10.88 -0.27 1.56
N THR A 15 12.21 -0.31 1.46
CA THR A 15 12.92 -0.08 0.20
C THR A 15 12.68 -1.24 -0.76
N GLY A 16 12.39 -0.93 -2.02
CA GLY A 16 12.23 -1.96 -3.05
C GLY A 16 13.53 -2.73 -3.27
N ASP A 17 13.46 -4.05 -3.43
CA ASP A 17 14.62 -4.95 -3.43
C ASP A 17 15.70 -4.54 -4.46
N LYS A 18 15.28 -4.12 -5.66
CA LYS A 18 16.17 -3.62 -6.72
C LYS A 18 16.91 -2.31 -6.38
N LEU A 19 16.52 -1.62 -5.32
CA LEU A 19 17.11 -0.37 -4.85
C LEU A 19 17.98 -0.56 -3.60
N LEU A 20 18.03 -1.78 -3.05
CA LEU A 20 18.88 -2.09 -1.91
C LEU A 20 20.33 -2.17 -2.36
N THR A 21 21.22 -1.56 -1.58
CA THR A 21 22.66 -1.81 -1.72
C THR A 21 23.03 -3.18 -1.17
N ASP A 22 24.16 -3.75 -1.60
CA ASP A 22 24.64 -5.04 -1.08
C ASP A 22 24.76 -5.03 0.45
N ARG A 23 25.27 -3.92 1.01
CA ARG A 23 25.35 -3.73 2.46
C ARG A 23 23.97 -3.74 3.13
N GLN A 24 22.94 -3.18 2.50
CA GLN A 24 21.59 -3.22 3.03
C GLN A 24 20.99 -4.62 2.94
N ARG A 25 21.23 -5.33 1.84
CA ARG A 25 20.80 -6.72 1.64
C ARG A 25 21.40 -7.64 2.70
N SER A 26 22.72 -7.61 2.90
CA SER A 26 23.37 -8.43 3.94
C SER A 26 22.86 -8.12 5.35
N ARG A 27 22.45 -6.88 5.62
CA ARG A 27 21.83 -6.52 6.92
C ARG A 27 20.42 -7.09 7.07
N LEU A 28 19.65 -7.18 5.99
CA LEU A 28 18.35 -7.85 6.03
C LEU A 28 18.52 -9.36 6.16
N GLU A 29 19.47 -9.97 5.46
CA GLU A 29 19.80 -11.40 5.60
C GLU A 29 20.18 -11.73 7.05
N ALA A 30 21.04 -10.92 7.67
CA ALA A 30 21.39 -11.08 9.08
C ALA A 30 20.20 -10.86 10.03
N LEU A 31 19.28 -9.97 9.69
CA LEU A 31 18.06 -9.73 10.46
C LEU A 31 17.11 -10.94 10.40
N PHE A 32 16.92 -11.50 9.21
CA PHE A 32 16.02 -12.62 8.96
C PHE A 32 16.58 -13.98 9.40
N ALA A 33 17.89 -14.07 9.69
CA ALA A 33 18.49 -15.27 10.27
C ALA A 33 17.94 -15.64 11.66
N ALA A 34 17.28 -14.70 12.36
CA ALA A 34 16.60 -14.98 13.62
C ALA A 34 15.19 -15.55 13.38
N GLU A 35 14.89 -16.73 13.93
CA GLU A 35 13.60 -17.41 13.74
C GLU A 35 12.38 -16.55 14.15
N GLU A 36 12.56 -15.67 15.15
CA GLU A 36 11.55 -14.72 15.60
C GLU A 36 11.10 -13.71 14.52
N HIS A 37 11.88 -13.54 13.45
CA HIS A 37 11.57 -12.63 12.35
C HIS A 37 10.97 -13.31 11.11
N VAL A 38 10.66 -14.61 11.17
CA VAL A 38 10.10 -15.37 10.02
C VAL A 38 8.82 -14.74 9.46
N GLU A 39 7.94 -14.21 10.32
CA GLU A 39 6.70 -13.56 9.87
C GLU A 39 6.98 -12.24 9.14
N VAL A 40 7.99 -11.51 9.60
CA VAL A 40 8.44 -10.25 8.99
C VAL A 40 9.08 -10.53 7.64
N GLU A 41 9.94 -11.54 7.53
CA GLU A 41 10.57 -11.95 6.27
C GLU A 41 9.52 -12.38 5.25
N ALA A 42 8.57 -13.24 5.64
CA ALA A 42 7.50 -13.69 4.76
C ALA A 42 6.66 -12.50 4.27
N THR A 43 6.31 -11.58 5.16
CA THR A 43 5.52 -10.38 4.81
C THR A 43 6.31 -9.44 3.90
N TRP A 44 7.61 -9.25 4.18
CA TRP A 44 8.51 -8.47 3.36
C TRP A 44 8.61 -9.05 1.94
N GLY A 45 8.77 -10.36 1.80
CA GLY A 45 8.80 -11.04 0.50
C GLY A 45 7.52 -10.82 -0.32
N ILE A 46 6.34 -10.92 0.29
CA ILE A 46 5.07 -10.60 -0.37
C ILE A 46 5.02 -9.13 -0.80
N TYR A 47 5.39 -8.20 0.10
CA TYR A 47 5.46 -6.78 -0.20
C TYR A 47 6.38 -6.49 -1.41
N GLN A 48 7.58 -7.07 -1.44
CA GLN A 48 8.53 -6.89 -2.55
C GLN A 48 7.96 -7.40 -3.88
N ARG A 49 7.31 -8.57 -3.88
CA ARG A 49 6.68 -9.12 -5.10
C ARG A 49 5.53 -8.23 -5.59
N MET A 50 4.73 -7.66 -4.69
CA MET A 50 3.68 -6.70 -5.06
C MET A 50 4.26 -5.42 -5.67
N ILE A 51 5.30 -4.84 -5.05
CA ILE A 51 5.99 -3.66 -5.55
C ILE A 51 6.62 -3.92 -6.92
N ALA A 52 7.24 -5.09 -7.11
CA ALA A 52 7.81 -5.50 -8.38
C ALA A 52 6.74 -5.57 -9.48
N ALA A 53 5.58 -6.19 -9.19
CA ALA A 53 4.47 -6.27 -10.12
C ALA A 53 3.96 -4.87 -10.53
N TYR A 54 3.73 -3.97 -9.57
CA TYR A 54 3.26 -2.60 -9.87
C TYR A 54 4.26 -1.76 -10.66
N ARG A 55 5.56 -1.97 -10.45
CA ARG A 55 6.65 -1.24 -11.12
C ARG A 55 7.04 -1.82 -12.48
N GLU A 56 6.53 -3.00 -12.83
CA GLU A 56 6.83 -3.65 -14.10
C GLU A 56 6.35 -2.79 -15.29
N PRO A 57 7.25 -2.41 -16.21
CA PRO A 57 6.88 -1.64 -17.40
C PRO A 57 5.88 -2.36 -18.30
N ASP A 58 6.03 -3.67 -18.49
CA ASP A 58 5.06 -4.46 -19.24
C ASP A 58 3.83 -4.77 -18.37
N LYS A 59 2.71 -4.13 -18.67
CA LYS A 59 1.46 -4.32 -17.91
C LYS A 59 0.93 -5.75 -17.95
N LYS A 60 1.14 -6.50 -19.03
CA LYS A 60 0.72 -7.91 -19.08
C LYS A 60 1.55 -8.76 -18.14
N LEU A 61 2.86 -8.54 -18.13
CA LEU A 61 3.78 -9.21 -17.21
C LEU A 61 3.49 -8.81 -15.76
N GLY A 62 3.32 -7.52 -15.47
CA GLY A 62 2.95 -7.02 -14.15
C GLY A 62 1.64 -7.63 -13.63
N LYS A 63 0.63 -7.79 -14.51
CA LYS A 63 -0.62 -8.48 -14.17
C LYS A 63 -0.40 -9.94 -13.79
N GLN A 64 0.40 -10.66 -14.57
CA GLN A 64 0.75 -12.05 -14.27
C GLN A 64 1.52 -12.17 -12.95
N MET A 65 2.46 -11.27 -12.69
CA MET A 65 3.20 -11.23 -11.43
C MET A 65 2.27 -10.96 -10.24
N MET A 66 1.33 -10.01 -10.36
CA MET A 66 0.35 -9.72 -9.31
C MET A 66 -0.60 -10.89 -9.09
N GLN A 67 -1.08 -11.54 -10.15
CA GLN A 67 -1.90 -12.75 -10.05
C GLN A 67 -1.15 -13.85 -9.29
N ALA A 68 0.12 -14.09 -9.61
CA ALA A 68 0.95 -15.06 -8.91
C ALA A 68 1.19 -14.71 -7.43
N VAL A 69 1.17 -13.43 -7.06
CA VAL A 69 1.17 -13.03 -5.64
C VAL A 69 -0.16 -13.38 -4.99
N ILE A 70 -1.28 -12.99 -5.60
CA ILE A 70 -2.63 -13.28 -5.10
C ILE A 70 -2.81 -14.78 -4.88
N ASP A 71 -2.41 -15.61 -5.85
CA ASP A 71 -2.52 -17.06 -5.76
C ASP A 71 -1.67 -17.61 -4.61
N ALA A 72 -0.41 -17.17 -4.52
CA ALA A 72 0.52 -17.60 -3.47
C ALA A 72 0.02 -17.28 -2.05
N VAL A 73 -0.66 -16.15 -1.85
CA VAL A 73 -1.22 -15.80 -0.54
C VAL A 73 -2.64 -16.32 -0.31
N SER A 74 -3.31 -16.81 -1.36
CA SER A 74 -4.67 -17.35 -1.30
C SER A 74 -4.73 -18.82 -0.90
N THR A 75 -3.65 -19.58 -1.17
CA THR A 75 -3.61 -21.03 -0.95
C THR A 75 -2.35 -21.44 -0.20
N GLY A 76 -2.47 -22.36 0.76
CA GLY A 76 -1.30 -23.00 1.37
C GLY A 76 -0.48 -22.14 2.33
N VAL A 77 -0.95 -20.95 2.72
CA VAL A 77 -0.26 -20.10 3.71
C VAL A 77 -0.34 -20.75 5.11
N PRO A 78 0.80 -21.03 5.77
CA PRO A 78 0.86 -21.58 7.11
C PRO A 78 -0.04 -20.85 8.12
N ALA A 79 -0.65 -21.59 9.05
CA ALA A 79 -1.56 -21.03 10.05
C ALA A 79 -0.90 -19.98 10.94
N ALA A 80 0.41 -20.12 11.20
CA ALA A 80 1.20 -19.17 11.97
C ALA A 80 1.25 -17.78 11.31
N LEU A 81 1.23 -17.68 9.98
CA LEU A 81 1.30 -16.40 9.26
C LEU A 81 -0.07 -15.71 9.19
N VAL A 82 -0.61 -15.34 10.37
CA VAL A 82 -1.97 -14.82 10.56
C VAL A 82 -2.25 -13.60 9.68
N GLU A 83 -1.32 -12.64 9.64
CA GLU A 83 -1.51 -11.40 8.87
C GLU A 83 -1.46 -11.64 7.35
N ILE A 84 -0.59 -12.53 6.88
CA ILE A 84 -0.55 -12.91 5.45
C ILE A 84 -1.84 -13.63 5.05
N ARG A 85 -2.40 -14.48 5.91
CA ARG A 85 -3.71 -15.11 5.66
C ARG A 85 -4.84 -14.10 5.58
N LYS A 86 -4.83 -13.07 6.42
CA LYS A 86 -5.80 -11.96 6.34
C LYS A 86 -5.63 -11.21 5.02
N LEU A 87 -4.40 -10.83 4.67
CA LEU A 87 -4.09 -10.17 3.39
C LEU A 87 -4.56 -11.02 2.20
N GLY A 88 -4.28 -12.32 2.21
CA GLY A 88 -4.65 -13.25 1.15
C GLY A 88 -6.16 -13.34 0.93
N ARG A 89 -6.96 -13.37 2.00
CA ARG A 89 -8.43 -13.32 1.88
C ARG A 89 -8.89 -12.04 1.20
N THR A 90 -8.37 -10.88 1.61
CA THR A 90 -8.72 -9.58 1.02
C THR A 90 -8.30 -9.51 -0.45
N LEU A 91 -7.06 -9.91 -0.77
CA LEU A 91 -6.55 -9.91 -2.13
C LEU A 91 -7.33 -10.84 -3.05
N LYS A 92 -7.72 -12.04 -2.57
CA LYS A 92 -8.58 -12.96 -3.31
C LYS A 92 -9.95 -12.34 -3.60
N GLN A 93 -10.58 -11.75 -2.58
CA GLN A 93 -11.90 -11.15 -2.71
C GLN A 93 -11.91 -9.96 -3.68
N ARG A 94 -10.81 -9.19 -3.71
CA ARG A 94 -10.67 -7.98 -4.54
C ARG A 94 -9.78 -8.19 -5.77
N ALA A 95 -9.52 -9.45 -6.16
CA ALA A 95 -8.55 -9.77 -7.22
C ALA A 95 -8.88 -9.05 -8.53
N ALA A 96 -10.16 -9.03 -8.93
CA ALA A 96 -10.60 -8.35 -10.14
C ALA A 96 -10.26 -6.84 -10.11
N ASP A 97 -10.46 -6.17 -8.98
CA ASP A 97 -10.16 -4.73 -8.84
C ASP A 97 -8.66 -4.45 -8.84
N VAL A 98 -7.88 -5.30 -8.14
CA VAL A 98 -6.42 -5.17 -8.08
C VAL A 98 -5.81 -5.38 -9.47
N LEU A 99 -6.29 -6.39 -10.21
CA LEU A 99 -5.76 -6.72 -11.54
C LEU A 99 -6.20 -5.72 -12.61
N ALA A 100 -7.34 -5.04 -12.42
CA ALA A 100 -7.81 -4.00 -13.33
C ALA A 100 -6.83 -2.81 -13.45
N PHE A 101 -5.97 -2.58 -12.44
CA PHE A 101 -4.89 -1.59 -12.54
C PHE A 101 -4.00 -1.81 -13.77
N PHE A 102 -3.76 -3.08 -14.11
CA PHE A 102 -2.87 -3.44 -15.22
C PHE A 102 -3.56 -3.33 -16.59
N ASP A 103 -4.89 -3.38 -16.63
CA ASP A 103 -5.65 -3.27 -17.88
C ASP A 103 -5.93 -1.81 -18.27
N ARG A 104 -5.92 -0.90 -17.29
CA ARG A 104 -6.34 0.51 -17.48
C ARG A 104 -5.15 1.46 -17.54
N PRO A 105 -4.90 2.13 -18.69
CA PRO A 105 -3.83 3.10 -18.80
C PRO A 105 -4.10 4.32 -17.91
N GLY A 106 -3.04 4.94 -17.38
CA GLY A 106 -3.14 6.18 -16.60
C GLY A 106 -3.77 6.04 -15.21
N THR A 107 -4.00 4.81 -14.73
CA THR A 107 -4.53 4.58 -13.37
C THR A 107 -3.52 5.06 -12.33
N SER A 108 -3.93 5.98 -11.46
CA SER A 108 -3.13 6.44 -10.33
C SER A 108 -4.04 6.78 -9.14
N ASN A 109 -3.49 6.66 -7.94
CA ASN A 109 -4.16 7.14 -6.73
C ASN A 109 -4.05 8.66 -6.55
N GLY A 110 -3.28 9.36 -7.39
CA GLY A 110 -2.99 10.80 -7.24
C GLY A 110 -4.25 11.67 -7.06
N PRO A 111 -5.30 11.54 -7.89
CA PRO A 111 -6.53 12.32 -7.72
C PRO A 111 -7.24 12.05 -6.38
N THR A 112 -7.29 10.79 -5.96
CA THR A 112 -7.90 10.41 -4.67
C THR A 112 -7.08 10.95 -3.49
N GLU A 113 -5.76 10.80 -3.55
CA GLU A 113 -4.84 11.31 -2.51
C GLU A 113 -4.89 12.85 -2.43
N ALA A 114 -5.02 13.54 -3.58
CA ALA A 114 -5.17 14.99 -3.59
C ALA A 114 -6.46 15.44 -2.88
N ILE A 115 -7.57 14.71 -3.04
CA ILE A 115 -8.81 14.95 -2.31
C ILE A 115 -8.63 14.64 -0.81
N ASN A 116 -8.02 13.50 -0.48
CA ASN A 116 -7.77 13.12 0.91
C ASN A 116 -6.92 14.16 1.65
N GLY A 117 -5.84 14.63 1.02
CA GLY A 117 -4.98 15.68 1.60
C GLY A 117 -5.74 16.99 1.87
N ARG A 118 -6.68 17.38 1.00
CA ARG A 118 -7.56 18.54 1.24
C ARG A 118 -8.50 18.33 2.43
N LEU A 119 -9.06 17.13 2.56
CA LEU A 119 -9.92 16.78 3.70
C LEU A 119 -9.14 16.69 5.02
N GLU A 120 -7.90 16.21 4.98
CA GLU A 120 -7.01 16.21 6.14
C GLU A 120 -6.65 17.63 6.59
N HIS A 121 -6.35 18.52 5.64
CA HIS A 121 -6.14 19.94 5.94
C HIS A 121 -7.37 20.59 6.57
N LEU A 122 -8.57 20.33 6.02
CA LEU A 122 -9.83 20.79 6.60
C LEU A 122 -10.01 20.27 8.03
N ARG A 123 -9.67 19.01 8.32
CA ARG A 123 -9.75 18.48 9.70
C ARG A 123 -8.79 19.19 10.65
N GLY A 124 -7.62 19.61 10.16
CA GLY A 124 -6.65 20.38 10.94
C GLY A 124 -7.09 21.82 11.23
N SER A 125 -7.85 22.45 10.32
CA SER A 125 -8.34 23.82 10.48
C SER A 125 -9.74 23.91 11.10
N ALA A 126 -10.54 22.85 11.02
CA ALA A 126 -11.84 22.79 11.66
C ALA A 126 -11.68 22.64 13.18
N LEU A 127 -12.33 23.52 13.94
CA LEU A 127 -12.40 23.53 15.42
C LEU A 127 -13.21 22.36 16.02
N GLY A 128 -13.04 21.15 15.46
CA GLY A 128 -13.71 19.92 15.85
C GLY A 128 -14.94 19.56 15.01
N PHE A 129 -15.30 18.28 15.04
CA PHE A 129 -16.51 17.74 14.43
C PHE A 129 -17.69 17.91 15.39
N ARG A 130 -18.58 18.87 15.09
CA ARG A 130 -19.75 19.18 15.94
C ARG A 130 -21.08 18.80 15.30
N ASN A 131 -21.14 18.78 13.96
CA ASN A 131 -22.36 18.54 13.21
C ASN A 131 -22.00 17.93 11.83
N LEU A 132 -22.65 16.81 11.48
CA LEU A 132 -22.38 16.06 10.26
C LEU A 132 -22.72 16.87 9.00
N THR A 133 -23.86 17.55 8.97
CA THR A 133 -24.29 18.39 7.83
C THR A 133 -23.27 19.48 7.53
N ASN A 134 -22.81 20.18 8.57
CA ASN A 134 -21.79 21.23 8.43
C ASN A 134 -20.45 20.65 7.99
N TYR A 135 -20.08 19.46 8.47
CA TYR A 135 -18.85 18.79 8.07
C TYR A 135 -18.88 18.36 6.60
N ILE A 136 -20.00 17.80 6.13
CA ILE A 136 -20.21 17.45 4.71
C ILE A 136 -20.12 18.71 3.85
N ALA A 137 -20.84 19.78 4.22
CA ALA A 137 -20.83 21.04 3.48
C ALA A 137 -19.41 21.61 3.34
N ARG A 138 -18.63 21.66 4.43
CA ARG A 138 -17.24 22.12 4.39
C ARG A 138 -16.33 21.20 3.58
N SER A 139 -16.50 19.88 3.72
CA SER A 139 -15.72 18.90 2.95
C SER A 139 -15.95 19.05 1.45
N LEU A 140 -17.20 19.27 1.03
CA LEU A 140 -17.55 19.48 -0.37
C LEU A 140 -17.02 20.81 -0.91
N LEU A 141 -17.10 21.90 -0.12
CA LEU A 141 -16.53 23.20 -0.51
C LEU A 141 -15.00 23.11 -0.67
N GLU A 142 -14.33 22.55 0.34
CA GLU A 142 -12.87 22.51 0.40
C GLU A 142 -12.23 21.47 -0.51
N ALA A 143 -12.89 20.35 -0.80
CA ALA A 143 -12.34 19.29 -1.65
C ALA A 143 -12.94 19.24 -3.06
N GLY A 144 -14.19 19.69 -3.23
CA GLY A 144 -14.88 19.75 -4.53
C GLY A 144 -14.43 20.94 -5.39
N GLY A 145 -13.90 22.00 -4.76
CA GLY A 145 -13.51 23.25 -5.42
C GLY A 145 -14.72 24.10 -5.82
N PHE A 146 -14.59 25.42 -5.73
CA PHE A 146 -15.52 26.34 -6.37
C PHE A 146 -15.32 26.22 -7.88
N ARG A 147 -16.22 25.51 -8.57
CA ARG A 147 -16.27 25.61 -10.04
C ARG A 147 -16.93 26.94 -10.37
N PRO A 148 -16.27 27.86 -11.10
CA PRO A 148 -17.00 28.94 -11.73
C PRO A 148 -18.08 28.32 -12.62
N GLN A 149 -19.31 28.86 -12.59
CA GLN A 149 -20.28 28.55 -13.63
C GLN A 149 -19.62 28.84 -14.97
N LEU A 150 -19.42 27.81 -15.79
CA LEU A 150 -19.01 27.96 -17.18
C LEU A 150 -20.24 28.46 -17.94
N HIS A 151 -20.46 29.78 -17.84
CA HIS A 151 -21.52 30.59 -18.46
C HIS A 151 -22.97 30.31 -18.00
N PRO A 152 -23.85 31.35 -18.06
CA PRO A 152 -25.27 31.22 -17.74
C PRO A 152 -26.06 30.39 -18.75
#